data_AF-A0A925T4H1-F1
#
_entry.id   AF-A0A925T4H1-F1
#
_cell.length_a   1.000
_cell.length_b   1.000
_cell.length_c   1.000
_cell.angle_alpha   90.00
_cell.angle_beta   90.00
_cell.angle_gamma   90.00
#
_symmetry.space_group_name_H-M   'P 1'
#
loop_
_entity.id
_entity.type
_entity.pdbx_description
1 polymer ?
#
loop_
_entity_poly.entity_id
_entity_poly.type
_entity_poly.pdbx_seq_one_letter_code
_entity_poly.pdbx_strand_id
1 'polypeptide(L)'
;MQTNGNIFNGLGRTLGSRWCGLLIGGVGVGAALYYLLGRGRQAEREVRARRKELGQNVVDDRGTGQDRASQILVNLRDRAFEASDERLALALGRPTEEVTAWQTGRELIDDDVIMKARGIAMHRGVSVE
;
A
#
# COMPACT_ATOMS: atom_id res chain seq x y z
N MET A 1 -47.29 -36.58 -47.03
CA MET A 1 -47.50 -37.34 -45.77
C MET A 1 -46.13 -37.57 -45.14
N GLN A 2 -45.97 -37.15 -43.88
CA GLN A 2 -44.75 -37.29 -43.09
C GLN A 2 -44.48 -38.77 -42.76
N THR A 3 -43.21 -39.15 -42.63
CA THR A 3 -42.70 -39.75 -41.37
C THR A 3 -41.18 -39.74 -41.31
N ASN A 4 -40.69 -39.34 -40.13
CA ASN A 4 -39.34 -39.40 -39.62
C ASN A 4 -38.68 -40.79 -39.72
N GLY A 5 -37.37 -40.80 -39.93
CA GLY A 5 -36.51 -41.96 -39.74
C GLY A 5 -35.16 -41.53 -39.17
N ASN A 6 -35.07 -41.51 -37.84
CA ASN A 6 -33.86 -41.25 -37.07
C ASN A 6 -33.28 -42.61 -36.66
N ILE A 7 -32.15 -43.05 -37.22
CA ILE A 7 -31.41 -44.23 -36.71
C ILE A 7 -29.91 -44.00 -36.84
N PHE A 8 -29.30 -43.74 -35.67
CA PHE A 8 -27.90 -43.97 -35.32
C PHE A 8 -27.47 -45.41 -35.67
N ASN A 9 -26.35 -45.60 -36.37
CA ASN A 9 -25.29 -46.54 -36.00
C ASN A 9 -24.23 -46.65 -37.12
N GLY A 10 -22.98 -46.33 -36.77
CA GLY A 10 -21.82 -46.45 -37.66
C GLY A 10 -20.54 -46.49 -36.83
N LEU A 11 -20.36 -47.61 -36.12
CA LEU A 11 -19.13 -48.00 -35.44
C LEU A 11 -17.94 -47.99 -36.40
N GLY A 12 -16.81 -47.43 -35.97
CA GLY A 12 -15.55 -47.52 -36.70
C GLY A 12 -14.36 -47.03 -35.88
N ARG A 13 -14.02 -47.74 -34.79
CA ARG A 13 -12.73 -47.60 -34.11
C ARG A 13 -11.72 -48.53 -34.78
N THR A 14 -10.65 -47.98 -35.35
CA THR A 14 -9.32 -48.62 -35.45
C THR A 14 -8.26 -47.52 -35.50
N LEU A 15 -7.62 -47.23 -34.35
CA LEU A 15 -6.19 -47.45 -34.11
C LEU A 15 -5.24 -46.93 -35.19
N GLY A 16 -4.63 -45.77 -34.92
CA GLY A 16 -3.45 -45.24 -35.60
C GLY A 16 -2.58 -44.53 -34.57
N SER A 17 -1.83 -45.32 -33.81
CA SER A 17 -0.90 -44.91 -32.76
C SER A 17 0.36 -44.27 -33.37
N ARG A 18 0.57 -42.97 -33.17
CA ARG A 18 1.91 -42.33 -33.19
C ARG A 18 1.95 -41.21 -32.15
N TRP A 19 2.24 -41.62 -30.93
CA TRP A 19 2.69 -40.77 -29.82
C TRP A 19 4.14 -40.31 -30.06
N CYS A 20 4.57 -39.35 -29.22
CA CYS A 20 5.94 -38.87 -28.99
C CYS A 20 6.34 -37.54 -29.66
N GLY A 21 6.02 -36.46 -28.95
CA GLY A 21 6.59 -35.13 -29.12
C GLY A 21 6.42 -34.34 -27.83
N LEU A 22 7.12 -34.81 -26.80
CA LEU A 22 7.19 -34.28 -25.44
C LEU A 22 7.54 -32.77 -25.45
N LEU A 23 6.55 -31.90 -25.22
CA LEU A 23 6.76 -30.50 -24.85
C LEU A 23 6.42 -30.33 -23.36
N ILE A 24 7.16 -31.06 -22.51
CA ILE A 24 7.19 -30.82 -21.06
C ILE A 24 8.61 -30.35 -20.75
N GLY A 25 8.79 -29.04 -20.72
CA GLY A 25 10.10 -28.44 -20.46
C GLY A 25 10.05 -26.92 -20.49
N GLY A 26 9.16 -26.31 -19.70
CA GLY A 26 9.09 -24.84 -19.67
C GLY A 26 8.18 -24.19 -18.64
N VAL A 27 7.34 -24.94 -17.92
CA VAL A 27 6.37 -24.33 -16.98
C VAL A 27 6.98 -24.10 -15.58
N GLY A 28 7.98 -24.88 -15.16
CA GLY A 28 8.54 -24.81 -13.80
C GLY A 28 9.43 -23.59 -13.53
N VAL A 29 10.31 -23.24 -14.46
CA VAL A 29 11.27 -22.13 -14.26
C VAL A 29 10.58 -20.76 -14.46
N GLY A 30 9.62 -20.68 -15.38
CA GLY A 30 8.82 -19.46 -15.61
C GLY A 30 8.00 -19.07 -14.39
N ALA A 31 7.37 -20.02 -13.70
CA ALA A 31 6.62 -19.76 -12.47
C ALA A 31 7.53 -19.30 -11.32
N ALA A 32 8.71 -19.90 -11.17
CA ALA A 32 9.69 -19.50 -10.14
C ALA A 32 10.27 -18.10 -10.39
N LEU A 33 10.61 -17.77 -11.65
CA LEU A 33 11.03 -16.42 -12.05
C LEU A 33 9.89 -15.40 -11.90
N TYR A 34 8.67 -15.76 -12.25
CA TYR A 34 7.49 -14.92 -12.06
C TYR A 34 7.19 -14.70 -10.57
N TYR A 35 7.36 -15.72 -9.74
CA TYR A 35 7.19 -15.63 -8.29
C TYR A 35 8.28 -14.75 -7.64
N LEU A 36 9.54 -14.85 -8.11
CA LEU A 36 10.65 -14.00 -7.64
C LEU A 36 10.51 -12.54 -8.10
N LEU A 37 10.06 -12.27 -9.33
CA LEU A 37 9.77 -10.91 -9.80
C LEU A 37 8.47 -10.33 -9.21
N GLY A 38 7.49 -11.16 -8.87
CA GLY A 38 6.21 -10.75 -8.31
C GLY A 38 6.28 -10.37 -6.83
N ARG A 39 7.18 -11.01 -6.06
CA ARG A 39 7.26 -10.86 -4.60
C ARG A 39 7.66 -9.46 -4.14
N GLY A 40 8.47 -8.74 -4.93
CA GLY A 40 8.83 -7.34 -4.64
C GLY A 40 7.67 -6.36 -4.79
N ARG A 41 6.77 -6.58 -5.78
CA ARG A 41 5.65 -5.66 -6.03
C ARG A 41 4.43 -5.92 -5.15
N GLN A 42 4.24 -7.15 -4.68
CA GLN A 42 3.10 -7.48 -3.81
C GLN A 42 3.24 -6.84 -2.42
N ALA A 43 4.44 -6.86 -1.83
CA ALA A 43 4.70 -6.17 -0.57
C ALA A 43 4.42 -4.66 -0.66
N GLU A 44 4.84 -3.99 -1.75
CA GLU A 44 4.52 -2.57 -1.94
C GLU A 44 3.03 -2.33 -2.17
N ARG A 45 2.32 -3.24 -2.85
CA ARG A 45 0.88 -3.12 -3.07
C ARG A 45 0.10 -3.28 -1.77
N GLU A 46 0.49 -4.21 -0.91
CA GLU A 46 -0.12 -4.38 0.41
C GLU A 46 0.17 -3.19 1.31
N VAL A 47 1.41 -2.69 1.34
CA VAL A 47 1.76 -1.47 2.07
C VAL A 47 1.00 -0.26 1.52
N ARG A 48 0.84 -0.13 0.20
CA ARG A 48 0.05 0.95 -0.42
C ARG A 48 -1.46 0.81 -0.18
N ALA A 49 -2.00 -0.41 -0.21
CA ALA A 49 -3.41 -0.66 0.06
C ALA A 49 -3.73 -0.37 1.52
N ARG A 50 -2.89 -0.86 2.44
CA ARG A 50 -2.94 -0.54 3.87
C ARG A 50 -2.75 0.96 4.11
N ARG A 51 -1.84 1.63 3.40
CA ARG A 51 -1.69 3.10 3.43
C ARG A 51 -2.98 3.82 2.99
N LYS A 52 -3.65 3.33 1.94
CA LYS A 52 -4.88 3.93 1.43
C LYS A 52 -6.04 3.79 2.43
N GLU A 53 -6.09 2.65 3.13
CA GLU A 53 -7.05 2.40 4.21
C GLU A 53 -6.73 3.24 5.46
N LEU A 54 -5.44 3.35 5.82
CA LEU A 54 -4.97 4.13 6.96
C LEU A 54 -5.07 5.66 6.76
N GLY A 55 -4.88 6.16 5.54
CA GLY A 55 -5.00 7.57 5.20
C GLY A 55 -6.45 8.10 5.23
N GLN A 56 -7.43 7.20 5.32
CA GLN A 56 -8.85 7.56 5.51
C GLN A 56 -9.22 7.76 6.99
N ASN A 57 -8.30 7.49 7.92
CA ASN A 57 -8.56 7.69 9.34
C ASN A 57 -8.36 9.16 9.72
N VAL A 58 -9.42 9.73 10.29
CA VAL A 58 -9.40 11.02 10.95
C VAL A 58 -8.52 10.90 12.20
N VAL A 59 -7.54 11.79 12.30
CA VAL A 59 -6.55 11.87 13.37
C VAL A 59 -7.11 12.62 14.58
N ASP A 60 -7.95 13.63 14.36
CA ASP A 60 -8.45 14.52 15.42
C ASP A 60 -9.95 14.85 15.26
N ASP A 61 -10.54 15.46 16.29
CA ASP A 61 -11.95 15.93 16.28
C ASP A 61 -12.25 16.99 15.21
N ARG A 62 -11.22 17.55 14.55
CA ARG A 62 -11.37 18.53 13.47
C ARG A 62 -11.43 17.89 12.09
N GLY A 63 -11.40 16.56 11.99
CA GLY A 63 -11.43 15.87 10.70
C GLY A 63 -10.08 15.86 9.99
N THR A 64 -8.97 16.09 10.69
CA THR A 64 -7.62 16.10 10.10
C THR A 64 -7.24 14.69 9.71
N GLY A 65 -7.08 14.40 8.41
CA GLY A 65 -6.55 13.12 7.95
C GLY A 65 -5.03 13.01 8.14
N GLN A 66 -4.48 11.80 7.99
CA GLN A 66 -3.05 11.52 8.15
C GLN A 66 -2.14 12.39 7.26
N ASP A 67 -2.53 12.63 6.01
CA ASP A 67 -1.74 13.46 5.08
C ASP A 67 -1.67 14.93 5.56
N ARG A 68 -2.80 15.47 6.06
CA ARG A 68 -2.86 16.83 6.61
C ARG A 68 -2.11 16.92 7.93
N ALA A 69 -2.22 15.90 8.77
CA ALA A 69 -1.47 15.77 10.02
C ALA A 69 0.05 15.81 9.76
N SER A 70 0.52 15.08 8.75
CA SER A 70 1.93 15.10 8.34
C SER A 70 2.35 16.49 7.85
N GLN A 71 1.51 17.15 7.04
CA GLN A 71 1.77 18.50 6.56
C GLN A 71 1.85 19.53 7.71
N ILE A 72 1.01 19.41 8.74
CA ILE A 72 1.07 20.24 9.95
C ILE A 72 2.44 20.10 10.63
N LEU A 73 2.95 18.87 10.76
CA LEU A 73 4.27 18.64 11.36
C LEU A 73 5.41 19.23 10.53
N VAL A 74 5.36 19.08 9.20
CA VAL A 74 6.36 19.68 8.29
C VAL A 74 6.31 21.20 8.38
N ASN A 75 5.12 21.80 8.31
CA ASN A 75 4.95 23.25 8.43
C ASN A 75 5.47 23.77 9.77
N LEU A 76 5.19 23.05 10.86
CA LEU A 76 5.67 23.40 12.19
C LEU A 76 7.20 23.34 12.24
N ARG A 77 7.81 22.27 11.74
CA ARG A 77 9.26 22.10 11.68
C ARG A 77 9.93 23.27 10.94
N ASP A 78 9.44 23.55 9.74
CA ASP A 78 10.07 24.52 8.85
C ASP A 78 9.92 25.95 9.39
N ARG A 79 8.76 26.28 9.96
CA ARG A 79 8.44 27.65 10.41
C ARG A 79 8.88 27.93 11.83
N ALA A 80 8.85 26.94 12.72
CA ALA A 80 9.14 27.14 14.14
C ALA A 80 10.47 26.56 14.59
N PHE A 81 11.08 25.65 13.83
CA PHE A 81 12.25 24.88 14.26
C PHE A 81 13.40 24.89 13.26
N GLU A 82 13.48 25.89 12.38
CA GLU A 82 14.58 26.05 11.41
C GLU A 82 14.77 24.79 10.53
N ALA A 83 13.67 24.09 10.20
CA ALA A 83 13.69 22.84 9.46
C ALA A 83 14.49 21.69 10.13
N SER A 84 14.73 21.74 11.45
CA SER A 84 15.40 20.67 12.21
C SER A 84 14.41 19.68 12.81
N ASP A 85 14.53 18.42 12.41
CA ASP A 85 13.73 17.31 12.96
C ASP A 85 14.06 17.07 14.44
N GLU A 86 15.32 17.25 14.85
CA GLU A 86 15.75 17.08 16.24
C GLU A 86 15.09 18.09 17.18
N ARG A 87 14.99 19.35 16.76
CA ARG A 87 14.36 20.39 17.58
C ARG A 87 12.84 20.22 17.66
N LEU A 88 12.21 19.78 16.57
CA LEU A 88 10.79 19.42 16.57
C LEU A 88 10.55 18.22 17.51
N ALA A 89 11.36 17.17 17.39
CA ALA A 89 11.31 15.97 18.22
C ALA A 89 11.44 16.30 19.72
N LEU A 90 12.41 17.14 20.07
CA LEU A 90 12.60 17.64 21.43
C LEU A 90 11.35 18.35 21.97
N ALA A 91 10.72 19.21 21.16
CA ALA A 91 9.53 19.95 21.58
C ALA A 91 8.28 19.07 21.68
N LEU A 92 8.17 18.05 20.82
CA LEU A 92 7.10 17.07 20.91
C LEU A 92 7.31 16.07 22.06
N GLY A 93 8.55 15.95 22.56
CA GLY A 93 8.95 14.94 23.54
C GLY A 93 8.94 13.53 22.93
N ARG A 94 9.33 13.42 21.65
CA ARG A 94 9.31 12.19 20.86
C ARG A 94 10.71 11.95 20.25
N PRO A 95 11.11 10.70 20.01
CA PRO A 95 12.33 10.40 19.27
C PRO A 95 12.30 10.94 17.83
N THR A 96 13.46 11.33 17.30
CA THR A 96 13.59 11.88 15.95
C THR A 96 13.17 10.88 14.88
N GLU A 97 13.38 9.58 15.13
CA GLU A 97 13.00 8.50 14.24
C GLU A 97 11.48 8.43 14.03
N GLU A 98 10.71 8.60 15.11
CA GLU A 98 9.23 8.62 15.09
C GLU A 98 8.72 9.86 14.34
N VAL A 99 9.30 11.04 14.61
CA VAL A 99 8.99 12.26 13.85
C VAL A 99 9.27 12.08 12.36
N THR A 100 10.40 11.48 12.01
CA THR A 100 10.75 11.18 10.62
C THR A 100 9.77 10.16 10.02
N ALA A 101 9.36 9.15 10.78
CA ALA A 101 8.41 8.14 10.34
C ALA A 101 7.04 8.76 10.02
N TRP A 102 6.56 9.71 10.83
CA TRP A 102 5.33 10.47 10.58
C TRP A 102 5.41 11.37 9.35
N GLN A 103 6.51 12.11 9.19
CA GLN A 103 6.71 12.98 8.03
C GLN A 103 6.83 12.19 6.72
N THR A 104 7.40 10.98 6.80
CA THR A 104 7.53 10.08 5.63
C THR A 104 6.31 9.18 5.43
N GLY A 105 5.32 9.23 6.33
CA GLY A 105 4.13 8.38 6.30
C GLY A 105 4.42 6.89 6.53
N ARG A 106 5.57 6.56 7.17
CA ARG A 106 5.91 5.20 7.59
C ARG A 106 5.16 4.78 8.85
N GLU A 107 4.79 5.74 9.68
CA GLU A 107 3.98 5.53 10.89
C GLU A 107 2.77 6.47 10.90
N LEU A 108 1.77 6.08 11.69
CA LEU A 108 0.56 6.88 11.88
C LEU A 108 0.81 7.94 12.92
N ILE A 109 0.19 9.10 12.68
CA ILE A 109 0.19 10.19 13.62
C ILE A 109 -1.03 10.03 14.51
N ASP A 110 -0.78 10.09 15.82
CA ASP A 110 -1.80 10.08 16.85
C ASP A 110 -2.37 11.49 17.08
N ASP A 111 -3.59 11.56 17.62
CA ASP A 111 -4.30 12.82 17.91
C ASP A 111 -3.49 13.74 18.85
N ASP A 112 -2.89 13.16 19.89
CA ASP A 112 -2.14 13.91 20.91
C ASP A 112 -0.96 14.68 20.30
N VAL A 113 -0.33 14.12 19.26
CA VAL A 113 0.76 14.75 18.52
C VAL A 113 0.24 15.99 17.80
N ILE A 114 -0.92 15.91 17.13
CA ILE A 114 -1.50 17.05 16.41
C ILE A 114 -2.03 18.12 17.37
N MET A 115 -2.67 17.73 18.47
CA MET A 115 -3.05 18.64 19.54
C MET A 115 -1.83 19.42 20.08
N LYS A 116 -0.74 18.70 20.37
CA LYS A 116 0.49 19.32 20.87
C LYS A 116 1.16 20.21 19.83
N ALA A 117 1.26 19.76 18.58
CA ALA A 117 1.85 20.53 17.48
C ALA A 117 1.14 21.88 17.29
N ARG A 118 -0.19 21.90 17.32
CA ARG A 118 -0.97 23.15 17.26
C ARG A 118 -0.77 24.03 18.49
N GLY A 119 -0.69 23.45 19.69
CA GLY A 119 -0.38 24.19 20.90
C GLY A 119 0.98 24.89 20.82
N ILE A 120 2.01 24.19 20.32
CA ILE A 120 3.35 24.75 20.08
C ILE A 120 3.29 25.86 19.03
N ALA A 121 2.59 25.63 17.92
CA ALA A 121 2.42 26.62 16.85
C ALA A 121 1.81 27.92 17.37
N MET A 122 0.75 27.81 18.16
CA MET A 122 0.08 28.95 18.80
C MET A 122 1.01 29.69 19.75
N HIS A 123 1.75 28.98 20.62
CA HIS A 123 2.70 29.60 21.54
C HIS A 123 3.85 30.32 20.80
N ARG A 124 4.25 29.84 19.63
CA ARG A 124 5.32 30.44 18.82
C ARG A 124 4.84 31.47 17.81
N GLY A 125 3.52 31.72 17.73
CA GLY A 125 2.95 32.68 16.79
C GLY A 125 3.09 32.29 15.32
N VAL A 126 3.13 30.99 15.01
CA VAL A 126 3.22 30.48 13.63
C VAL A 126 1.92 29.78 13.21
N SER A 127 1.55 29.90 11.93
CA SER A 127 0.46 29.09 11.35
C SER A 127 1.01 27.77 10.82
N VAL A 128 0.28 26.67 11.01
CA VAL A 128 0.65 25.31 10.56
C VAL A 128 -0.38 24.66 9.65
N GLU A 129 -1.55 25.28 9.50
CA GLU A 129 -2.61 24.86 8.57
C GLU A 129 -2.38 25.38 7.15
#